data_AF-A0A7K4GR75-F1
#
_entry.id   AF-A0A7K4GR75-F1
#
_cell.length_a   1.000
_cell.length_b   1.000
_cell.length_c   1.000
_cell.angle_alpha   90.00
_cell.angle_beta   90.00
_cell.angle_gamma   90.00
#
_symmetry.space_group_name_H-M   'P 1'
#
loop_
_entity.id
_entity.type
_entity.pdbx_description
1 polymer ?
#
loop_
_entity_poly.entity_id
_entity_poly.type
_entity_poly.pdbx_seq_one_letter_code
_entity_poly.pdbx_strand_id
1 'polypeptide(L)'
;MELNNLLLQKDTKAQELTEQLGNKEKLINAQTAHLEEVESELGELKPPELGTGGFASEERTTCPMCGSTGNAIKQIEDKTKVLSYVGHIPMYAKKHVCKKCGYEF
;
A
#
# COMPACT_ATOMS: atom_id res chain seq x y z
N MET A 1 -0.61 -67.88 -2.78
CA MET A 1 0.11 -67.15 -1.72
C MET A 1 0.42 -65.70 -2.13
N GLU A 2 0.73 -65.41 -3.38
CA GLU A 2 1.05 -64.04 -3.85
C GLU A 2 -0.08 -63.02 -3.70
N LEU A 3 -1.34 -63.42 -3.93
CA LEU A 3 -2.49 -62.52 -3.81
C LEU A 3 -2.68 -61.98 -2.37
N ASN A 4 -2.48 -62.83 -1.36
CA ASN A 4 -2.59 -62.40 0.04
C ASN A 4 -1.48 -61.41 0.41
N ASN A 5 -0.25 -61.61 -0.09
CA ASN A 5 0.84 -60.65 0.13
C ASN A 5 0.54 -59.29 -0.53
N LEU A 6 -0.04 -59.31 -1.73
CA LEU A 6 -0.43 -58.08 -2.42
C LEU A 6 -1.54 -57.33 -1.67
N LEU A 7 -2.56 -58.05 -1.18
CA LEU A 7 -3.63 -57.46 -0.37
C LEU A 7 -3.08 -56.81 0.90
N LEU A 8 -2.19 -57.52 1.61
CA LEU A 8 -1.60 -57.02 2.84
C LEU A 8 -0.76 -55.75 2.62
N GLN A 9 0.02 -55.70 1.53
CA GLN A 9 0.75 -54.49 1.13
C GLN A 9 -0.18 -53.31 0.81
N LYS A 10 -1.31 -53.57 0.15
CA LYS A 10 -2.29 -52.54 -0.19
C LYS A 10 -3.01 -52.01 1.05
N ASP A 11 -3.35 -52.89 2.00
CA ASP A 11 -3.95 -52.49 3.27
C ASP A 11 -3.02 -51.61 4.11
N THR A 12 -1.74 -51.99 4.24
CA THR A 12 -0.74 -51.15 4.94
C THR A 12 -0.61 -49.78 4.28
N LYS A 13 -0.55 -49.74 2.94
CA LYS A 13 -0.45 -48.47 2.21
C LYS A 13 -1.71 -47.62 2.32
N ALA A 14 -2.89 -48.24 2.38
CA ALA A 14 -4.16 -47.54 2.59
C ALA A 14 -4.22 -46.92 3.99
N GLN A 15 -3.76 -47.65 5.02
CA GLN A 15 -3.66 -47.13 6.39
C GLN A 15 -2.70 -45.94 6.47
N GLU A 16 -1.52 -46.06 5.88
CA GLU A 16 -0.51 -44.98 5.87
C GLU A 16 -1.03 -43.72 5.16
N LEU A 17 -1.69 -43.88 4.01
CA LEU A 17 -2.30 -42.75 3.29
C LEU A 17 -3.43 -42.09 4.10
N THR A 18 -4.22 -42.89 4.83
CA THR A 18 -5.30 -42.38 5.69
C THR A 18 -4.73 -41.54 6.84
N GLU A 19 -3.64 -42.02 7.46
CA GLU A 19 -2.96 -41.28 8.52
C GLU A 19 -2.33 -39.97 8.00
N GLN A 20 -1.68 -40.02 6.83
CA GLN A 20 -1.13 -38.82 6.19
C GLN A 20 -2.22 -37.80 5.83
N LEU A 21 -3.38 -38.25 5.34
CA LEU A 21 -4.52 -37.37 5.05
C LEU A 21 -5.03 -36.71 6.32
N GLY A 22 -5.24 -37.47 7.40
CA GLY A 22 -5.69 -36.90 8.68
C GLY A 22 -4.71 -35.88 9.27
N ASN A 23 -3.40 -36.09 9.10
CA ASN A 23 -2.39 -35.13 9.54
C ASN A 23 -2.39 -33.84 8.69
N LYS A 24 -2.55 -33.97 7.37
CA LYS A 24 -2.67 -32.82 6.47
C LYS A 24 -3.93 -32.01 6.72
N GLU A 25 -5.04 -32.68 7.02
CA GLU A 25 -6.31 -32.02 7.33
C GLU A 25 -6.22 -31.19 8.61
N LYS A 26 -5.56 -31.70 9.65
CA LYS A 26 -5.25 -30.91 10.86
C LYS A 26 -4.38 -29.69 10.55
N LEU A 27 -3.38 -29.84 9.69
CA LEU A 27 -2.50 -28.72 9.30
C LEU A 27 -3.26 -27.65 8.52
N ILE A 28 -4.12 -28.05 7.59
CA ILE A 28 -4.97 -27.13 6.83
C ILE A 28 -5.86 -26.34 7.79
N ASN A 29 -6.54 -27.01 8.71
CA ASN A 29 -7.42 -26.33 9.67
C ASN A 29 -6.66 -25.32 10.55
N ALA A 30 -5.47 -25.67 11.02
CA ALA A 30 -4.64 -24.76 11.80
C ALA A 30 -4.18 -23.54 10.98
N GLN A 31 -3.80 -23.76 9.72
CA GLN A 31 -3.36 -22.67 8.84
C GLN A 31 -4.51 -21.76 8.40
N THR A 32 -5.71 -22.31 8.17
CA THR A 32 -6.91 -21.53 7.89
C THR A 32 -7.26 -20.62 9.06
N ALA A 33 -7.23 -21.13 10.30
CA ALA A 33 -7.50 -20.30 11.49
C ALA A 33 -6.49 -19.15 11.64
N HIS A 34 -5.20 -19.41 11.40
CA HIS A 34 -4.17 -18.37 11.44
C HIS A 34 -4.33 -17.34 10.30
N LEU A 35 -4.78 -17.75 9.11
CA LEU A 35 -5.04 -16.81 8.02
C LEU A 35 -6.21 -15.87 8.36
N GLU A 36 -7.29 -16.40 8.95
CA GLU A 36 -8.42 -15.58 9.40
C GLU A 36 -8.00 -14.54 10.46
N GLU A 37 -7.13 -14.94 11.40
CA GLU A 37 -6.59 -14.03 12.42
C GLU A 37 -5.75 -12.90 11.78
N VAL A 38 -4.81 -13.24 10.90
CA VAL A 38 -3.96 -12.27 10.20
C VAL A 38 -4.78 -11.34 9.30
N GLU A 39 -5.80 -11.85 8.61
CA GLU A 39 -6.70 -11.03 7.79
C GLU A 39 -7.48 -10.02 8.64
N SER A 40 -7.92 -10.43 9.84
CA SER A 40 -8.57 -9.53 10.79
C SER A 40 -7.63 -8.42 11.26
N GLU A 41 -6.42 -8.77 11.70
CA GLU A 41 -5.41 -7.79 12.12
C GLU A 41 -5.03 -6.82 10.99
N LEU A 42 -4.87 -7.34 9.77
CA LEU A 42 -4.57 -6.52 8.59
C LEU A 42 -5.73 -5.57 8.25
N GLY A 43 -6.98 -5.99 8.49
CA GLY A 43 -8.16 -5.16 8.35
C GLY A 43 -8.16 -3.94 9.28
N GLU A 44 -7.74 -4.12 10.54
CA GLU A 44 -7.63 -3.04 11.53
C GLU A 44 -6.49 -2.06 11.20
N LEU A 45 -5.41 -2.57 10.63
CA LEU A 45 -4.25 -1.77 10.22
C LEU A 45 -4.40 -1.15 8.82
N LYS A 46 -5.45 -1.51 8.07
CA LYS A 46 -5.64 -1.02 6.71
C LYS A 46 -5.76 0.51 6.75
N PRO A 47 -4.83 1.25 6.12
CA PRO A 47 -4.93 2.70 6.05
C PRO A 47 -6.27 3.09 5.38
N PRO A 48 -6.88 4.22 5.76
CA PRO A 48 -8.08 4.72 5.09
C PRO A 48 -7.83 4.80 3.58
N GLU A 49 -8.81 4.40 2.77
CA GLU A 49 -8.68 4.39 1.31
C GLU A 49 -8.41 5.81 0.81
N LEU A 50 -7.15 6.10 0.52
CA LEU A 50 -6.72 7.32 -0.14
C LEU A 50 -7.17 7.23 -1.60
N GLY A 51 -8.36 7.77 -1.89
CA GLY A 51 -8.85 7.87 -3.26
C GLY A 51 -7.86 8.63 -4.13
N THR A 52 -7.28 7.97 -5.16
CA THR A 52 -6.54 8.52 -6.32
C THR A 52 -5.69 9.78 -6.10
N GLY A 53 -5.16 9.97 -4.91
CA GLY A 53 -4.34 11.09 -4.49
C GLY A 53 -3.28 10.50 -3.59
N GLY A 54 -2.18 10.09 -4.21
CA GLY A 54 -1.09 9.37 -3.57
C GLY A 54 -0.54 10.13 -2.36
N PHE A 55 0.41 9.49 -1.70
CA PHE A 55 1.26 10.05 -0.65
C PHE A 55 2.02 11.30 -1.12
N ALA A 56 1.29 12.38 -1.36
CA ALA A 56 1.81 13.72 -1.30
C ALA A 56 1.80 14.04 0.18
N SER A 57 2.93 13.75 0.84
CA SER A 57 3.44 14.67 1.85
C SER A 57 3.73 16.02 1.17
N GLU A 58 2.71 16.65 0.61
CA GLU A 58 2.65 18.11 0.55
C GLU A 58 2.53 18.52 2.00
N GLU A 59 3.69 18.67 2.63
CA GLU A 59 3.89 19.57 3.76
C GLU A 59 2.88 20.71 3.61
N ARG A 60 1.85 20.76 4.47
CA ARG A 60 0.66 21.59 4.24
C ARG A 60 1.08 23.05 4.12
N THR A 61 1.32 23.51 2.89
CA THR A 61 1.80 24.86 2.64
C THR A 61 0.78 25.82 3.23
N THR A 62 1.22 26.57 4.23
CA THR A 62 0.38 27.46 5.03
C THR A 62 0.78 28.89 4.70
N CYS A 63 -0.18 29.73 4.36
CA CYS A 63 0.09 31.15 4.14
C CYS A 63 0.57 31.78 5.45
N PRO A 64 1.78 32.37 5.50
CA PRO A 64 2.33 32.97 6.71
C PRO A 64 1.56 34.24 7.14
N MET A 65 0.80 34.85 6.22
CA MET A 65 0.03 36.07 6.52
C MET A 65 -1.38 35.81 7.06
N CYS A 66 -2.05 34.73 6.64
CA CYS A 66 -3.46 34.50 7.01
C CYS A 66 -3.78 33.07 7.47
N GLY A 67 -2.78 32.19 7.54
CA GLY A 67 -2.94 30.81 8.00
C GLY A 67 -3.75 29.91 7.06
N SER A 68 -4.10 30.37 5.85
CA SER A 68 -4.84 29.54 4.89
C SER A 68 -3.96 28.43 4.32
N THR A 69 -4.53 27.25 4.09
CA THR A 69 -3.80 26.03 3.68
C THR A 69 -4.40 25.37 2.45
N GLY A 70 -3.65 24.47 1.81
CA GLY A 70 -4.14 23.60 0.75
C GLY A 70 -4.62 24.36 -0.48
N ASN A 71 -5.87 24.15 -0.91
CA ASN A 71 -6.47 24.73 -2.12
C ASN A 71 -6.45 26.27 -2.21
N ALA A 72 -6.27 26.94 -1.07
CA ALA A 72 -6.12 28.39 -0.97
C ALA A 72 -4.73 28.89 -1.39
N ILE A 73 -3.74 28.00 -1.55
CA ILE A 73 -2.39 28.32 -2.02
C ILE A 73 -2.24 27.85 -3.46
N LYS A 74 -1.73 28.72 -4.34
CA LYS A 74 -1.41 28.40 -5.73
C LYS A 74 0.08 28.56 -5.95
N GLN A 75 0.71 27.62 -6.63
CA GLN A 75 2.08 27.79 -7.11
C GLN A 75 2.08 28.49 -8.48
N ILE A 76 2.91 29.51 -8.64
CA ILE A 76 3.10 30.24 -9.90
C ILE A 76 4.60 30.42 -10.19
N GLU A 77 4.93 30.70 -11.44
CA GLU A 77 6.29 31.05 -11.84
C GLU A 77 6.62 32.50 -11.45
N ASP A 78 7.78 32.67 -10.81
CA ASP A 78 8.34 33.96 -10.48
C ASP A 78 9.21 34.48 -11.62
N LYS A 79 8.59 35.28 -12.49
CA LYS A 79 9.26 35.88 -13.66
C LYS A 79 10.40 36.86 -13.30
N THR A 80 10.53 37.25 -12.03
CA THR A 80 11.64 38.08 -11.57
C THR A 80 12.91 37.29 -11.32
N LYS A 81 12.80 35.95 -11.16
CA LYS A 81 13.92 35.07 -10.81
C LYS A 81 14.09 33.96 -11.83
N VAL A 82 14.94 34.22 -12.82
CA VAL A 82 15.37 33.21 -13.79
C VAL A 82 16.39 32.28 -13.13
N LEU A 83 16.14 30.98 -13.16
CA LEU A 83 17.07 29.97 -12.65
C LEU A 83 18.10 29.56 -13.70
N SER A 84 17.64 29.31 -14.92
CA SER A 84 18.49 28.86 -16.02
C SER A 84 17.80 29.11 -17.36
N TYR A 85 18.54 28.92 -18.45
CA TYR A 85 18.00 28.95 -19.81
C TYR A 85 18.15 27.57 -20.43
N VAL A 86 17.06 27.05 -21.01
CA VAL A 86 17.10 25.84 -21.83
C VAL A 86 17.01 26.30 -23.29
N GLY A 87 18.17 26.42 -23.94
CA GLY A 87 18.29 27.12 -25.21
C GLY A 87 18.03 28.62 -25.04
N HIS A 88 17.06 29.17 -25.77
CA HIS A 88 16.65 30.58 -25.69
C HIS A 88 15.43 30.83 -24.79
N ILE A 89 14.95 29.80 -24.07
CA ILE A 89 13.75 29.90 -23.23
C ILE A 89 14.16 29.99 -21.74
N PRO A 90 13.79 31.05 -21.01
CA PRO A 90 14.08 31.19 -19.58
C PRO A 90 13.22 30.24 -18.74
N MET A 91 13.86 29.55 -17.79
CA MET A 91 13.22 28.77 -16.75
C MET A 91 13.15 29.60 -15.46
N TYR A 92 11.95 29.82 -14.94
CA TYR A 92 11.73 30.65 -13.76
C TYR A 92 11.63 29.82 -12.49
N ALA A 93 11.98 30.44 -11.35
CA ALA A 93 11.70 29.86 -10.04
C ALA A 93 10.19 29.79 -9.81
N LYS A 94 9.74 28.93 -8.89
CA LYS A 94 8.34 28.88 -8.48
C LYS A 94 8.16 29.57 -7.13
N LYS A 95 7.03 30.26 -6.96
CA LYS A 95 6.57 30.87 -5.70
C LYS A 95 5.12 30.49 -5.40
N HIS A 96 4.72 30.61 -4.15
CA HIS A 96 3.36 30.37 -3.69
C HIS A 96 2.60 31.69 -3.56
N VAL A 97 1.33 31.69 -3.91
CA VAL A 97 0.43 32.83 -3.77
C VAL A 97 -0.82 32.37 -3.05
N CYS A 98 -1.15 33.06 -1.97
CA CYS A 98 -2.40 32.84 -1.27
C CYS A 98 -3.55 33.50 -2.02
N LYS A 99 -4.52 32.72 -2.48
CA LYS A 99 -5.75 33.22 -3.14
C LYS A 99 -6.65 34.03 -2.19
N LYS A 100 -6.47 33.87 -0.87
CA LYS A 100 -7.33 34.50 0.14
C LYS A 100 -6.88 35.91 0.51
N CYS A 101 -5.58 36.11 0.73
CA CYS A 101 -5.01 37.42 1.11
C CYS A 101 -4.09 38.03 0.05
N GLY A 102 -3.78 37.33 -1.04
CA GLY A 102 -2.91 37.80 -2.11
C GLY A 102 -1.40 37.73 -1.81
N TYR A 103 -1.00 37.30 -0.60
CA TYR A 103 0.40 37.26 -0.22
C TYR A 103 1.20 36.22 -1.01
N GLU A 104 2.39 36.62 -1.47
CA GLU A 104 3.32 35.80 -2.24
C GLU A 104 4.54 35.41 -1.38
N PHE A 105 4.94 34.13 -1.41
CA PHE A 105 6.06 33.60 -0.61
C PHE A 105 6.71 32.37 -1.24
#